data_AF-A0A9N9FPA7-F1
#
_entry.id   AF-A0A9N9FPA7-F1
#
_cell.length_a   1.000
_cell.length_b   1.000
_cell.length_c   1.000
_cell.angle_alpha   90.00
_cell.angle_beta   90.00
_cell.angle_gamma   90.00
#
_symmetry.space_group_name_H-M   'P 1'
#
loop_
_entity.id
_entity.type
_entity.pdbx_description
1 polymer ?
#
loop_
_entity_poly.entity_id
_entity_poly.type
_entity_poly.pdbx_seq_one_letter_code
_entity_poly.pdbx_strand_id
1 'polypeptide(L)'
;MALYNFKRIQPIPPANDFLDIVLSKTQRKTPTVIHKNYKIGRIRQFYMRKVKFTQDSFEEKLKAMLEEFPKLDEIHPFYSDLMNVLYDKDHYKLALGQINTARHIIDQVAKEYVRLLKFGDSLYRCKQLKKAALGRMATIMKRQKDSLAYLEQVRQHLSRLPSIDPNTRTLLICGYPNVGKSSFMNKITRADVDVQPYAFTTKSLFVGHMDYKYLRWQVIDTPGILDHPLEQMNTIEMQSVTALAHLRACIMFFMDLSEQCGYSVKDQITLYQNVKPLFVNKPTFIVINKIDITRPEDLPEDEQLMLKEIAEKEGVQIVQLSCYTDEGVMDVRNAACDKLLAARVDFKLRGNKINEVINKIHLAEPLARDDIPRPPVIPEQVKGRPLYDIKDSKRRQLERDLEANGGGPGVYNIDLNKKYQLKNDGWKYDVVPEIMNGKNVMDFVDPEIAEKLDALEREEEKLTAEGYYDSAEEMVRNKTHRARKMMKNRPIIPRTAITKSIKEVEEQLGQLGLDTSAIRARSLTRKRKRSETDDMDIDNSQSSTQGSRSKSAVRSKSAVRDRSVAGLADTKELKETQKRKKLSQRKPNLFAKVGESDRSIKVKRPKHLFSSKMSNGKKDWR
;
A
#
# COMPACT_ATOMS: atom_id res chain seq x y z
N MET A 1 -17.85 -6.10 -14.69
CA MET A 1 -16.68 -5.45 -15.33
C MET A 1 -16.58 -6.01 -16.73
N ALA A 2 -16.19 -5.22 -17.74
CA ALA A 2 -15.86 -5.80 -19.04
C ALA A 2 -14.58 -6.64 -18.89
N LEU A 3 -14.58 -7.87 -19.43
CA LEU A 3 -13.42 -8.78 -19.40
C LEU A 3 -12.22 -8.20 -20.15
N TYR A 4 -12.48 -7.41 -21.19
CA TYR A 4 -11.46 -6.77 -22.02
C TYR A 4 -11.74 -5.25 -22.08
N ASN A 5 -10.69 -4.44 -21.95
CA ASN A 5 -10.76 -2.98 -22.02
C ASN A 5 -9.67 -2.43 -22.93
N PHE A 6 -9.97 -2.39 -24.23
CA PHE A 6 -9.04 -1.96 -25.28
C PHE A 6 -8.66 -0.47 -25.22
N LYS A 7 -9.40 0.35 -24.45
CA LYS A 7 -9.10 1.78 -24.26
C LYS A 7 -7.87 2.04 -23.37
N ARG A 8 -7.25 0.99 -22.82
CA ARG A 8 -6.02 1.08 -22.00
C ARG A 8 -4.72 1.12 -22.81
N ILE A 9 -4.74 0.76 -24.09
CA ILE A 9 -3.53 0.65 -24.92
C ILE A 9 -2.97 2.04 -25.22
N GLN A 10 -1.69 2.27 -24.88
CA GLN A 10 -1.00 3.54 -25.06
C GLN A 10 -0.83 3.92 -26.54
N PRO A 11 -0.91 5.21 -26.91
CA PRO A 11 -0.60 5.67 -28.27
C PRO A 11 0.78 5.24 -28.74
N ILE A 12 0.84 4.72 -29.97
CA ILE A 12 2.05 4.19 -30.60
C ILE A 12 2.59 5.26 -31.54
N PRO A 13 3.65 6.00 -31.15
CA PRO A 13 4.21 7.04 -32.01
C PRO A 13 4.94 6.41 -33.21
N PRO A 14 4.98 7.08 -34.38
CA PRO A 14 5.67 6.58 -35.56
C PRO A 14 7.18 6.45 -35.30
N ALA A 15 7.87 5.65 -36.13
CA ALA A 15 9.25 5.25 -35.88
C ALA A 15 10.26 6.40 -35.68
N ASN A 16 10.04 7.58 -36.29
CA ASN A 16 10.90 8.75 -36.08
C ASN A 16 10.67 9.34 -34.67
N ASP A 17 9.45 9.74 -34.35
CA ASP A 17 9.03 10.27 -33.04
C ASP A 17 9.38 9.31 -31.90
N PHE A 18 9.19 8.00 -32.11
CA PHE A 18 9.58 6.95 -31.17
C PHE A 18 11.10 7.00 -30.85
N LEU A 19 11.94 7.18 -31.87
CA LEU A 19 13.38 7.36 -31.72
C LEU A 19 13.74 8.67 -31.02
N ASP A 20 13.13 9.79 -31.42
CA ASP A 20 13.42 11.08 -30.83
C ASP A 20 13.00 11.15 -29.35
N ILE A 21 11.88 10.54 -28.97
CA ILE A 21 11.50 10.37 -27.57
C ILE A 21 12.56 9.58 -26.80
N VAL A 22 13.05 8.45 -27.31
CA VAL A 22 14.03 7.59 -26.59
C VAL A 22 15.43 8.20 -26.56
N LEU A 23 15.89 8.82 -27.64
CA LEU A 23 17.18 9.50 -27.71
C LEU A 23 17.17 10.78 -26.84
N SER A 24 16.07 11.54 -26.85
CA SER A 24 15.91 12.70 -25.96
C SER A 24 15.76 12.30 -24.49
N LYS A 25 15.02 11.22 -24.17
CA LYS A 25 14.98 10.60 -22.82
C LYS A 25 16.39 10.23 -22.36
N THR A 26 17.19 9.62 -23.24
CA THR A 26 18.62 9.30 -22.97
C THR A 26 19.44 10.56 -22.71
N GLN A 27 19.32 11.60 -23.54
CA GLN A 27 20.10 12.84 -23.41
C GLN A 27 19.74 13.62 -22.14
N ARG A 28 18.45 13.70 -21.78
CA ARG A 28 17.98 14.42 -20.58
C ARG A 28 18.27 13.66 -19.27
N LYS A 29 18.06 12.33 -19.23
CA LYS A 29 18.17 11.53 -17.98
C LYS A 29 19.57 10.93 -17.71
N THR A 30 20.56 11.09 -18.59
CA THR A 30 21.93 10.61 -18.36
C THR A 30 22.96 11.72 -18.53
N PRO A 31 24.00 11.81 -17.68
CA PRO A 31 24.96 12.93 -17.68
C PRO A 31 25.60 13.12 -19.06
N THR A 32 25.89 14.36 -19.44
CA THR A 32 26.29 14.74 -20.81
C THR A 32 27.78 15.07 -20.95
N VAL A 33 28.40 15.66 -19.92
CA VAL A 33 29.78 16.16 -19.96
C VAL A 33 30.78 15.11 -19.47
N ILE A 34 31.84 14.86 -20.26
CA ILE A 34 33.09 14.19 -19.84
C ILE A 34 34.29 14.79 -20.57
N HIS A 35 35.47 14.76 -19.93
CA HIS A 35 36.71 15.29 -20.47
C HIS A 35 37.70 14.17 -20.81
N LYS A 36 38.65 14.43 -21.72
CA LYS A 36 39.70 13.49 -22.14
C LYS A 36 40.54 12.97 -20.95
N ASN A 37 40.78 13.81 -19.95
CA ASN A 37 41.72 13.58 -18.85
C ASN A 37 41.14 12.71 -17.71
N TYR A 38 39.90 12.21 -17.83
CA TYR A 38 39.29 11.35 -16.82
C TYR A 38 39.83 9.91 -16.90
N LYS A 39 40.00 9.25 -15.74
CA LYS A 39 40.40 7.83 -15.65
C LYS A 39 39.52 6.97 -16.57
N ILE A 40 40.15 6.10 -17.38
CA ILE A 40 39.47 5.36 -18.45
C ILE A 40 38.25 4.56 -17.98
N GLY A 41 38.25 4.03 -16.76
CA GLY A 41 37.09 3.37 -16.15
C GLY A 41 35.83 4.26 -16.09
N ARG A 42 35.97 5.55 -15.76
CA ARG A 42 34.88 6.53 -15.74
C ARG A 42 34.36 6.82 -17.16
N ILE A 43 35.24 6.86 -18.15
CA ILE A 43 34.89 7.05 -19.56
C ILE A 43 34.12 5.83 -20.09
N ARG A 44 34.60 4.60 -19.81
CA ARG A 44 33.92 3.34 -20.17
C ARG A 44 32.52 3.27 -19.53
N GLN A 45 32.43 3.47 -18.22
CA GLN A 45 31.16 3.48 -17.47
C GLN A 45 30.17 4.52 -18.00
N PHE A 46 30.62 5.74 -18.34
CA PHE A 46 29.77 6.78 -18.90
C PHE A 46 29.10 6.35 -20.21
N TYR A 47 29.87 5.80 -21.15
CA TYR A 47 29.32 5.35 -22.43
C TYR A 47 28.51 4.06 -22.32
N MET A 48 28.91 3.12 -21.45
CA MET A 48 28.09 1.93 -21.13
C MET A 48 26.73 2.33 -20.57
N ARG A 49 26.68 3.29 -19.63
CA ARG A 49 25.42 3.79 -19.06
C ARG A 49 24.53 4.41 -20.13
N LYS A 50 25.07 5.12 -21.12
CA LYS A 50 24.27 5.65 -22.24
C LYS A 50 23.72 4.54 -23.14
N VAL A 51 24.56 3.57 -23.56
CA VAL A 51 24.09 2.45 -24.41
C VAL A 51 23.02 1.62 -23.69
N LYS A 52 23.26 1.25 -22.42
CA LYS A 52 22.29 0.46 -21.66
C LYS A 52 21.00 1.23 -21.38
N PHE A 53 21.07 2.49 -20.94
CA PHE A 53 19.86 3.27 -20.67
C PHE A 53 18.97 3.47 -21.91
N THR A 54 19.56 3.53 -23.12
CA THR A 54 18.77 3.54 -24.37
C THR A 54 18.14 2.17 -24.65
N GLN A 55 18.85 1.05 -24.45
CA GLN A 55 18.27 -0.29 -24.50
C GLN A 55 17.11 -0.43 -23.51
N ASP A 56 17.33 -0.13 -22.23
CA ASP A 56 16.33 -0.19 -21.17
C ASP A 56 15.07 0.62 -21.59
N SER A 57 15.27 1.82 -22.16
CA SER A 57 14.18 2.70 -22.63
C SER A 57 13.46 2.24 -23.90
N PHE A 58 14.11 1.46 -24.77
CA PHE A 58 13.46 0.80 -25.91
C PHE A 58 12.68 -0.44 -25.44
N GLU A 59 13.30 -1.26 -24.60
CA GLU A 59 12.72 -2.48 -24.07
C GLU A 59 11.47 -2.20 -23.24
N GLU A 60 11.50 -1.18 -22.36
CA GLU A 60 10.35 -0.64 -21.63
C GLU A 60 9.14 -0.35 -22.54
N LYS A 61 9.36 0.36 -23.65
CA LYS A 61 8.28 0.71 -24.60
C LYS A 61 7.80 -0.47 -25.45
N LEU A 62 8.73 -1.23 -26.04
CA LEU A 62 8.38 -2.36 -26.92
C LEU A 62 7.73 -3.50 -26.13
N LYS A 63 8.11 -3.68 -24.86
CA LYS A 63 7.45 -4.61 -23.94
C LYS A 63 6.03 -4.14 -23.60
N ALA A 64 5.84 -2.86 -23.25
CA ALA A 64 4.50 -2.33 -22.97
C ALA A 64 3.53 -2.55 -24.15
N MET A 65 3.97 -2.28 -25.39
CA MET A 65 3.18 -2.56 -26.60
C MET A 65 2.77 -4.04 -26.70
N LEU A 66 3.69 -4.97 -26.44
CA LEU A 66 3.44 -6.43 -26.51
C LEU A 66 2.59 -6.98 -25.35
N GLU A 67 2.48 -6.25 -24.24
CA GLU A 67 1.68 -6.64 -23.06
C GLU A 67 0.31 -5.95 -23.02
N GLU A 68 0.16 -4.78 -23.64
CA GLU A 68 -1.12 -4.06 -23.75
C GLU A 68 -1.98 -4.54 -24.93
N PHE A 69 -1.38 -4.97 -26.04
CA PHE A 69 -2.14 -5.57 -27.14
C PHE A 69 -2.70 -6.95 -26.75
N PRO A 70 -4.00 -7.21 -26.99
CA PRO A 70 -4.60 -8.48 -26.62
C PRO A 70 -4.17 -9.58 -27.61
N LYS A 71 -3.78 -10.75 -27.09
CA LYS A 71 -3.31 -11.89 -27.88
C LYS A 71 -4.49 -12.70 -28.44
N LEU A 72 -4.65 -12.71 -29.76
CA LEU A 72 -5.84 -13.30 -30.42
C LEU A 72 -6.18 -14.73 -29.97
N ASP A 73 -5.19 -15.57 -29.69
CA ASP A 73 -5.40 -16.99 -29.34
C ASP A 73 -5.68 -17.24 -27.83
N GLU A 74 -5.53 -16.23 -26.96
CA GLU A 74 -5.85 -16.31 -25.52
C GLU A 74 -7.18 -15.60 -25.16
N ILE A 75 -7.83 -14.94 -26.13
CA ILE A 75 -9.09 -14.21 -25.96
C ILE A 75 -10.29 -15.15 -26.20
N HIS A 76 -11.46 -14.79 -25.63
CA HIS A 76 -12.74 -15.42 -25.97
C HIS A 76 -13.00 -15.47 -27.49
N PRO A 77 -13.45 -16.60 -28.09
CA PRO A 77 -13.62 -16.79 -29.53
C PRO A 77 -14.33 -15.65 -30.28
N PHE A 78 -15.48 -15.16 -29.79
CA PHE A 78 -16.16 -13.96 -30.31
C PHE A 78 -15.21 -12.79 -30.67
N TYR A 79 -14.27 -12.47 -29.78
CA TYR A 79 -13.33 -11.36 -29.98
C TYR A 79 -12.12 -11.76 -30.83
N SER A 80 -11.65 -13.02 -30.79
CA SER A 80 -10.68 -13.56 -31.76
C SER A 80 -11.17 -13.36 -33.19
N ASP A 81 -12.41 -13.77 -33.44
CA ASP A 81 -12.94 -13.89 -34.79
C ASP A 81 -13.43 -12.52 -35.29
N LEU A 82 -13.96 -11.67 -34.41
CA LEU A 82 -14.22 -10.26 -34.70
C LEU A 82 -12.93 -9.51 -35.05
N MET A 83 -11.82 -9.78 -34.35
CA MET A 83 -10.51 -9.20 -34.68
C MET A 83 -9.94 -9.78 -35.99
N ASN A 84 -10.20 -11.06 -36.31
CA ASN A 84 -9.83 -11.65 -37.58
C ASN A 84 -10.52 -10.94 -38.76
N VAL A 85 -11.84 -10.77 -38.68
CA VAL A 85 -12.66 -10.08 -39.71
C VAL A 85 -12.29 -8.59 -39.85
N LEU A 86 -11.91 -7.92 -38.76
CA LEU A 86 -11.61 -6.47 -38.76
C LEU A 86 -10.17 -6.10 -39.12
N TYR A 87 -9.18 -6.96 -38.86
CA TYR A 87 -7.77 -6.55 -38.86
C TYR A 87 -6.81 -7.49 -39.60
N ASP A 88 -7.29 -8.64 -40.08
CA ASP A 88 -6.49 -9.82 -40.46
C ASP A 88 -5.64 -10.37 -39.28
N LYS A 89 -5.96 -11.61 -38.86
CA LYS A 89 -5.26 -12.32 -37.79
C LYS A 89 -3.78 -12.53 -38.09
N ASP A 90 -3.41 -12.73 -39.34
CA ASP A 90 -2.03 -13.01 -39.72
C ASP A 90 -1.22 -11.72 -39.87
N HIS A 91 -1.74 -10.66 -40.50
CA HIS A 91 -1.07 -9.35 -40.48
C HIS A 91 -0.88 -8.82 -39.05
N TYR A 92 -1.88 -8.97 -38.17
CA TYR A 92 -1.78 -8.58 -36.77
C TYR A 92 -0.68 -9.35 -36.02
N LYS A 93 -0.62 -10.68 -36.18
CA LYS A 93 0.43 -11.52 -35.59
C LYS A 93 1.81 -11.20 -36.14
N LEU A 94 1.94 -10.97 -37.45
CA LEU A 94 3.20 -10.59 -38.10
C LEU A 94 3.71 -9.24 -37.58
N ALA A 95 2.84 -8.24 -37.43
CA ALA A 95 3.21 -6.94 -36.87
C ALA A 95 3.76 -7.06 -35.43
N LEU A 96 3.05 -7.76 -34.54
CA LEU A 96 3.54 -8.00 -33.17
C LEU A 96 4.82 -8.86 -33.13
N GLY A 97 4.96 -9.84 -34.02
CA GLY A 97 6.17 -10.63 -34.19
C GLY A 97 7.39 -9.80 -34.63
N GLN A 98 7.18 -8.83 -35.52
CA GLN A 98 8.21 -7.88 -35.94
C GLN A 98 8.65 -6.95 -34.79
N ILE A 99 7.72 -6.51 -33.93
CA ILE A 99 8.03 -5.74 -32.72
C ILE A 99 8.79 -6.58 -31.68
N ASN A 100 8.40 -7.84 -31.47
CA ASN A 100 9.08 -8.74 -30.54
C ASN A 100 10.51 -9.08 -31.01
N THR A 101 10.69 -9.39 -32.30
CA THR A 101 12.04 -9.62 -32.85
C THR A 101 12.90 -8.37 -32.80
N ALA A 102 12.34 -7.18 -33.07
CA ALA A 102 13.06 -5.90 -32.90
C ALA A 102 13.57 -5.70 -31.47
N ARG A 103 12.72 -5.96 -30.46
CA ARG A 103 13.09 -5.93 -29.04
C ARG A 103 14.29 -6.82 -28.73
N HIS A 104 14.27 -8.08 -29.20
CA HIS A 104 15.37 -9.02 -28.97
C HIS A 104 16.68 -8.63 -29.69
N ILE A 105 16.61 -8.09 -30.91
CA ILE A 105 17.82 -7.64 -31.62
C ILE A 105 18.42 -6.39 -30.95
N ILE A 106 17.60 -5.47 -30.41
CA ILE A 106 18.08 -4.29 -29.67
C ILE A 106 18.84 -4.69 -28.39
N ASP A 107 18.33 -5.68 -27.65
CA ASP A 107 19.01 -6.26 -26.49
C ASP A 107 20.34 -6.95 -26.86
N GLN A 108 20.37 -7.74 -27.94
CA GLN A 108 21.61 -8.35 -28.44
C GLN A 108 22.67 -7.28 -28.81
N VAL A 109 22.27 -6.24 -29.56
CA VAL A 109 23.16 -5.11 -29.91
C VAL A 109 23.65 -4.38 -28.66
N ALA A 110 22.80 -4.18 -27.64
CA ALA A 110 23.22 -3.58 -26.37
C ALA A 110 24.28 -4.44 -25.67
N LYS A 111 24.04 -5.74 -25.54
CA LYS A 111 24.96 -6.71 -24.91
C LYS A 111 26.31 -6.79 -25.63
N GLU A 112 26.32 -6.77 -26.97
CA GLU A 112 27.55 -6.72 -27.78
C GLU A 112 28.33 -5.42 -27.54
N TYR A 113 27.71 -4.26 -27.72
CA TYR A 113 28.43 -2.99 -27.63
C TYR A 113 28.88 -2.65 -26.21
N VAL A 114 28.12 -3.08 -25.18
CA VAL A 114 28.58 -3.00 -23.78
C VAL A 114 29.77 -3.94 -23.53
N ARG A 115 29.83 -5.12 -24.16
CA ARG A 115 31.01 -6.01 -24.11
C ARG A 115 32.23 -5.36 -24.77
N LEU A 116 32.08 -4.80 -25.97
CA LEU A 116 33.15 -4.10 -26.70
C LEU A 116 33.65 -2.86 -25.94
N LEU A 117 32.76 -2.08 -25.32
CA LEU A 117 33.12 -0.91 -24.51
C LEU A 117 34.00 -1.25 -23.30
N LYS A 118 34.05 -2.49 -22.82
CA LYS A 118 34.98 -2.91 -21.75
C LYS A 118 36.44 -2.74 -22.15
N PHE A 119 36.75 -2.84 -23.44
CA PHE A 119 38.11 -2.81 -24.00
C PHE A 119 38.48 -1.46 -24.63
N GLY A 120 37.62 -0.44 -24.54
CA GLY A 120 37.88 0.87 -25.11
C GLY A 120 39.11 1.56 -24.49
N ASP A 121 40.14 1.81 -25.28
CA ASP A 121 41.38 2.50 -24.91
C ASP A 121 41.19 4.00 -24.59
N SER A 122 40.36 4.67 -25.38
CA SER A 122 40.35 6.12 -25.52
C SER A 122 38.94 6.71 -25.53
N LEU A 123 38.84 8.02 -25.24
CA LEU A 123 37.60 8.78 -25.37
C LEU A 123 37.00 8.67 -26.77
N TYR A 124 37.84 8.68 -27.81
CA TYR A 124 37.41 8.62 -29.21
C TYR A 124 36.83 7.25 -29.58
N ARG A 125 37.55 6.15 -29.28
CA ARG A 125 37.07 4.78 -29.55
C ARG A 125 35.76 4.49 -28.81
N CYS A 126 35.63 4.92 -27.55
CA CYS A 126 34.38 4.79 -26.80
C CYS A 126 33.24 5.66 -27.37
N LYS A 127 33.53 6.89 -27.82
CA LYS A 127 32.54 7.77 -28.48
C LYS A 127 31.99 7.14 -29.77
N GLN A 128 32.86 6.54 -30.59
CA GLN A 128 32.46 5.88 -31.83
C GLN A 128 31.69 4.58 -31.57
N LEU A 129 32.13 3.72 -30.63
CA LEU A 129 31.36 2.55 -30.21
C LEU A 129 29.94 2.92 -29.75
N LYS A 130 29.80 3.98 -28.96
CA LYS A 130 28.47 4.50 -28.55
C LYS A 130 27.67 5.03 -29.75
N LYS A 131 28.28 5.74 -30.70
CA LYS A 131 27.59 6.22 -31.92
C LYS A 131 27.07 5.04 -32.76
N ALA A 132 27.89 4.01 -32.95
CA ALA A 132 27.52 2.81 -33.70
C ALA A 132 26.42 1.98 -33.02
N ALA A 133 26.47 1.82 -31.69
CA ALA A 133 25.43 1.15 -30.91
C ALA A 133 24.06 1.81 -31.08
N LEU A 134 23.97 3.12 -30.79
CA LEU A 134 22.72 3.89 -30.95
C LEU A 134 22.27 3.96 -32.40
N GLY A 135 23.21 4.03 -33.35
CA GLY A 135 22.93 3.99 -34.78
C GLY A 135 22.26 2.68 -35.21
N ARG A 136 22.81 1.52 -34.81
CA ARG A 136 22.19 0.21 -35.10
C ARG A 136 20.80 0.08 -34.48
N MET A 137 20.62 0.51 -33.22
CA MET A 137 19.30 0.53 -32.57
C MET A 137 18.29 1.40 -33.35
N ALA A 138 18.72 2.56 -33.85
CA ALA A 138 17.88 3.43 -34.67
C ALA A 138 17.56 2.82 -36.05
N THR A 139 18.53 2.19 -36.71
CA THR A 139 18.31 1.48 -37.99
C THR A 139 17.34 0.31 -37.84
N ILE A 140 17.38 -0.42 -36.72
CA ILE A 140 16.39 -1.46 -36.42
C ILE A 140 15.00 -0.84 -36.38
N MET A 141 14.75 0.13 -35.49
CA MET A 141 13.41 0.73 -35.32
C MET A 141 12.86 1.37 -36.61
N LYS A 142 13.71 1.99 -37.44
CA LYS A 142 13.28 2.55 -38.73
C LYS A 142 12.78 1.49 -39.72
N ARG A 143 13.15 0.21 -39.54
CA ARG A 143 12.65 -0.92 -40.34
C ARG A 143 11.26 -1.40 -39.91
N GLN A 144 10.78 -1.08 -38.70
CA GLN A 144 9.40 -1.36 -38.25
C GLN A 144 8.47 -0.14 -38.42
N LYS A 145 8.77 0.78 -39.36
CA LYS A 145 7.94 1.96 -39.63
C LYS A 145 6.48 1.58 -39.88
N ASP A 146 6.27 0.62 -40.79
CA ASP A 146 4.94 0.33 -41.32
C ASP A 146 4.14 -0.55 -40.35
N SER A 147 4.80 -1.48 -39.64
CA SER A 147 4.22 -2.26 -38.54
C SER A 147 3.75 -1.36 -37.39
N LEU A 148 4.52 -0.32 -37.02
CA LEU A 148 4.09 0.66 -36.00
C LEU A 148 2.90 1.50 -36.48
N ALA A 149 2.86 1.90 -37.76
CA ALA A 149 1.75 2.66 -38.33
C ALA A 149 0.44 1.85 -38.37
N TYR A 150 0.50 0.58 -38.80
CA TYR A 150 -0.63 -0.34 -38.76
C TYR A 150 -1.11 -0.58 -37.32
N LEU A 151 -0.21 -0.84 -36.36
CA LEU A 151 -0.60 -1.07 -34.97
C LEU A 151 -1.27 0.16 -34.34
N GLU A 152 -0.87 1.40 -34.67
CA GLU A 152 -1.57 2.60 -34.21
C GLU A 152 -2.98 2.73 -34.83
N GLN A 153 -3.16 2.39 -36.12
CA GLN A 153 -4.49 2.36 -36.76
C GLN A 153 -5.40 1.32 -36.09
N VAL A 154 -4.91 0.10 -35.89
CA VAL A 154 -5.62 -0.97 -35.16
C VAL A 154 -6.00 -0.48 -33.76
N ARG A 155 -5.06 0.11 -33.02
CA ARG A 155 -5.31 0.66 -31.67
C ARG A 155 -6.40 1.73 -31.67
N GLN A 156 -6.38 2.66 -32.62
CA GLN A 156 -7.40 3.71 -32.73
C GLN A 156 -8.79 3.15 -33.02
N HIS A 157 -8.90 2.13 -33.90
CA HIS A 157 -10.17 1.45 -34.17
C HIS A 157 -10.63 0.62 -32.96
N LEU A 158 -9.72 -0.15 -32.35
CA LEU A 158 -10.00 -1.02 -31.21
C LEU A 158 -10.44 -0.23 -29.97
N SER A 159 -9.91 0.99 -29.80
CA SER A 159 -10.35 1.93 -28.76
C SER A 159 -11.76 2.51 -28.99
N ARG A 160 -12.36 2.32 -30.18
CA ARG A 160 -13.76 2.71 -30.47
C ARG A 160 -14.74 1.55 -30.33
N LEU A 161 -14.29 0.30 -30.45
CA LEU A 161 -15.17 -0.87 -30.32
C LEU A 161 -15.89 -0.89 -28.96
N PRO A 162 -17.17 -1.30 -28.92
CA PRO A 162 -17.94 -1.39 -27.68
C PRO A 162 -17.50 -2.58 -26.82
N SER A 163 -17.66 -2.44 -25.51
CA SER A 163 -17.41 -3.50 -24.54
C SER A 163 -18.63 -4.42 -24.42
N ILE A 164 -18.56 -5.57 -25.09
CA ILE A 164 -19.53 -6.67 -25.06
C ILE A 164 -19.04 -7.71 -24.04
N ASP A 165 -19.97 -8.35 -23.31
CA ASP A 165 -19.64 -9.55 -22.53
C ASP A 165 -20.48 -10.73 -23.05
N PRO A 166 -19.87 -11.66 -23.83
CA PRO A 166 -20.55 -12.80 -24.43
C PRO A 166 -21.31 -13.72 -23.45
N ASN A 167 -21.02 -13.65 -22.15
CA ASN A 167 -21.68 -14.45 -21.12
C ASN A 167 -22.87 -13.72 -20.46
N THR A 168 -22.94 -12.39 -20.56
CA THR A 168 -24.06 -11.61 -20.01
C THR A 168 -25.35 -11.81 -20.81
N ARG A 169 -26.47 -11.24 -20.32
CA ARG A 169 -27.78 -11.35 -20.97
C ARG A 169 -27.82 -10.36 -22.12
N THR A 170 -27.97 -10.89 -23.33
CA THR A 170 -27.90 -10.12 -24.57
C THR A 170 -29.18 -10.36 -25.38
N LEU A 171 -29.81 -9.29 -25.84
CA LEU A 171 -30.72 -9.32 -26.98
C LEU A 171 -29.93 -8.92 -28.22
N LEU A 172 -30.12 -9.63 -29.32
CA LEU A 172 -29.34 -9.49 -30.56
C LEU A 172 -30.33 -9.26 -31.71
N ILE A 173 -30.27 -8.08 -32.31
CA ILE A 173 -31.25 -7.58 -33.29
C ILE A 173 -30.70 -7.81 -34.71
N CYS A 174 -31.39 -8.65 -35.49
CA CYS A 174 -31.05 -8.99 -36.87
C CYS A 174 -32.23 -8.76 -37.82
N GLY A 175 -31.98 -8.89 -39.13
CA GLY A 175 -32.94 -8.60 -40.20
C GLY A 175 -32.32 -7.70 -41.28
N TYR A 176 -33.06 -7.49 -42.37
CA TYR A 176 -32.63 -6.68 -43.52
C TYR A 176 -32.24 -5.23 -43.15
N PRO A 177 -31.54 -4.49 -44.03
CA PRO A 177 -31.44 -3.04 -43.94
C PRO A 177 -32.84 -2.37 -43.87
N ASN A 178 -32.90 -1.12 -43.39
CA ASN A 178 -34.11 -0.27 -43.37
C ASN A 178 -35.35 -0.76 -42.58
N VAL A 179 -35.42 -2.01 -42.08
CA VAL A 179 -36.54 -2.54 -41.25
C VAL A 179 -36.68 -1.90 -39.85
N GLY A 180 -35.92 -0.85 -39.52
CA GLY A 180 -36.04 -0.08 -38.27
C GLY A 180 -35.33 -0.63 -37.03
N LYS A 181 -34.40 -1.58 -37.16
CA LYS A 181 -33.62 -2.17 -36.04
C LYS A 181 -33.00 -1.14 -35.09
N SER A 182 -32.29 -0.16 -35.64
CA SER A 182 -31.59 0.88 -34.88
C SER A 182 -32.58 1.83 -34.17
N SER A 183 -33.72 2.13 -34.80
CA SER A 183 -34.82 2.88 -34.19
C SER A 183 -35.36 2.19 -32.95
N PHE A 184 -35.58 0.87 -33.02
CA PHE A 184 -35.99 0.05 -31.87
C PHE A 184 -34.95 0.07 -30.74
N MET A 185 -33.65 0.01 -31.08
CA MET A 185 -32.59 0.11 -30.05
C MET A 185 -32.55 1.49 -29.37
N ASN A 186 -32.78 2.58 -30.10
CA ASN A 186 -32.85 3.94 -29.56
C ASN A 186 -34.12 4.18 -28.72
N LYS A 187 -35.25 3.50 -29.01
CA LYS A 187 -36.46 3.57 -28.16
C LYS A 187 -36.30 2.79 -26.84
N ILE A 188 -35.61 1.65 -26.85
CA ILE A 188 -35.46 0.79 -25.66
C ILE A 188 -34.25 1.11 -24.79
N THR A 189 -33.19 1.67 -25.37
CA THR A 189 -31.93 1.94 -24.68
C THR A 189 -31.52 3.40 -24.84
N ARG A 190 -30.71 3.93 -23.90
CA ARG A 190 -30.10 5.26 -24.04
C ARG A 190 -28.88 5.26 -24.97
N ALA A 191 -28.95 4.51 -26.06
CA ALA A 191 -27.99 4.58 -27.15
C ALA A 191 -28.42 5.66 -28.12
N ASP A 192 -27.44 6.18 -28.86
CA ASP A 192 -27.62 7.18 -29.90
C ASP A 192 -26.99 6.59 -31.16
N VAL A 193 -27.81 5.96 -32.00
CA VAL A 193 -27.42 5.33 -33.27
C VAL A 193 -28.09 6.05 -34.41
N ASP A 194 -27.32 6.46 -35.41
CA ASP A 194 -27.82 7.15 -36.60
C ASP A 194 -28.88 6.30 -37.33
N VAL A 195 -30.09 6.85 -37.45
CA VAL A 195 -31.18 6.29 -38.26
C VAL A 195 -31.31 7.11 -39.54
N GLN A 196 -31.21 6.45 -40.69
CA GLN A 196 -31.32 7.06 -42.02
C GLN A 196 -32.03 6.09 -42.99
N PRO A 197 -32.68 6.58 -44.05
CA PRO A 197 -33.47 5.74 -44.97
C PRO A 197 -32.62 4.95 -45.98
N TYR A 198 -31.29 4.97 -45.89
CA TYR A 198 -30.39 4.25 -46.78
C TYR A 198 -29.68 3.10 -46.07
N ALA A 199 -29.48 1.99 -46.80
CA ALA A 199 -28.84 0.79 -46.29
C ALA A 199 -27.39 1.04 -45.81
N PHE A 200 -26.91 0.17 -44.92
CA PHE A 200 -25.57 0.26 -44.29
C PHE A 200 -25.32 1.55 -43.49
N THR A 201 -26.35 2.13 -42.87
CA THR A 201 -26.20 3.19 -41.85
C THR A 201 -25.29 2.72 -40.72
N THR A 202 -25.61 1.55 -40.14
CA THR A 202 -24.79 0.87 -39.13
C THR A 202 -23.74 -0.02 -39.80
N LYS A 203 -22.46 0.36 -39.71
CA LYS A 203 -21.31 -0.38 -40.29
C LYS A 203 -20.52 -1.22 -39.29
N SER A 204 -20.94 -1.20 -38.03
CA SER A 204 -20.33 -1.90 -36.90
C SER A 204 -21.41 -2.31 -35.91
N LEU A 205 -21.13 -3.34 -35.10
CA LEU A 205 -22.00 -3.72 -33.98
C LEU A 205 -22.12 -2.55 -32.98
N PHE A 206 -23.35 -2.10 -32.70
CA PHE A 206 -23.64 -1.11 -31.65
C PHE A 206 -24.20 -1.81 -30.41
N VAL A 207 -23.96 -1.23 -29.22
CA VAL A 207 -24.38 -1.82 -27.94
C VAL A 207 -25.16 -0.83 -27.10
N GLY A 208 -26.47 -1.04 -27.05
CA GLY A 208 -27.36 -0.43 -26.07
C GLY A 208 -27.33 -1.16 -24.72
N HIS A 209 -27.76 -0.46 -23.68
CA HIS A 209 -27.98 -1.03 -22.36
C HIS A 209 -29.34 -0.63 -21.81
N MET A 210 -30.02 -1.59 -21.18
CA MET A 210 -31.29 -1.40 -20.49
C MET A 210 -31.30 -2.19 -19.17
N ASP A 211 -32.25 -1.85 -18.30
CA ASP A 211 -32.49 -2.54 -17.04
C ASP A 211 -33.91 -3.14 -17.05
N TYR A 212 -34.04 -4.43 -16.76
CA TYR A 212 -35.32 -5.14 -16.71
C TYR A 212 -35.30 -6.21 -15.61
N LYS A 213 -36.36 -6.27 -14.80
CA LYS A 213 -36.47 -7.10 -13.57
C LYS A 213 -35.21 -7.00 -12.67
N TYR A 214 -34.77 -5.76 -12.42
CA TYR A 214 -33.56 -5.42 -11.64
C TYR A 214 -32.23 -5.99 -12.17
N LEU A 215 -32.20 -6.47 -13.41
CA LEU A 215 -31.02 -7.01 -14.06
C LEU A 215 -30.57 -6.10 -15.20
N ARG A 216 -29.24 -5.96 -15.36
CA ARG A 216 -28.64 -5.29 -16.52
C ARG A 216 -28.68 -6.20 -17.75
N TRP A 217 -29.08 -5.64 -18.88
CA TRP A 217 -29.12 -6.29 -20.18
C TRP A 217 -28.24 -5.54 -21.19
N GLN A 218 -27.67 -6.28 -22.13
CA GLN A 218 -27.06 -5.75 -23.34
C GLN A 218 -28.05 -5.91 -24.49
N VAL A 219 -28.21 -4.88 -25.31
CA VAL A 219 -28.95 -4.94 -26.57
C VAL A 219 -27.93 -4.65 -27.66
N ILE A 220 -27.83 -5.50 -28.67
CA ILE A 220 -26.84 -5.37 -29.73
C ILE A 220 -27.56 -5.27 -31.06
N ASP A 221 -27.42 -4.12 -31.71
CA ASP A 221 -27.85 -3.92 -33.08
C ASP A 221 -26.75 -4.39 -34.03
N THR A 222 -27.14 -5.22 -34.99
CA THR A 222 -26.24 -5.76 -36.01
C THR A 222 -26.44 -5.02 -37.34
N PRO A 223 -25.35 -4.72 -38.08
CA PRO A 223 -25.48 -4.35 -39.49
C PRO A 223 -26.41 -5.30 -40.25
N GLY A 224 -27.23 -4.73 -41.14
CA GLY A 224 -28.20 -5.51 -41.92
C GLY A 224 -27.52 -6.67 -42.64
N ILE A 225 -28.12 -7.86 -42.49
CA ILE A 225 -27.64 -9.08 -43.14
C ILE A 225 -28.33 -9.17 -44.50
N LEU A 226 -27.55 -9.43 -45.55
CA LEU A 226 -28.06 -9.71 -46.89
C LEU A 226 -27.96 -11.21 -47.19
N ASP A 227 -28.81 -11.69 -48.10
CA ASP A 227 -28.85 -13.10 -48.49
C ASP A 227 -27.76 -13.41 -49.53
N HIS A 228 -26.53 -13.55 -49.03
CA HIS A 228 -25.33 -13.88 -49.79
C HIS A 228 -24.66 -15.11 -49.16
N PRO A 229 -24.05 -16.01 -49.94
CA PRO A 229 -23.26 -17.11 -49.39
C PRO A 229 -22.16 -16.59 -48.46
N LEU A 230 -21.86 -17.31 -47.38
CA LEU A 230 -20.87 -16.90 -46.36
C LEU A 230 -19.50 -16.54 -46.95
N GLU A 231 -19.12 -17.15 -48.07
CA GLU A 231 -17.86 -16.92 -48.80
C GLU A 231 -17.81 -15.57 -49.55
N GLN A 232 -18.98 -14.95 -49.78
CA GLN A 232 -19.16 -13.71 -50.53
C GLN A 232 -19.60 -12.53 -49.63
N MET A 233 -19.81 -12.76 -48.34
CA MET A 233 -20.22 -11.72 -47.39
C MET A 233 -19.11 -10.69 -47.13
N ASN A 234 -19.51 -9.43 -46.99
CA ASN A 234 -18.63 -8.32 -46.69
C ASN A 234 -18.12 -8.37 -45.24
N THR A 235 -17.01 -7.68 -44.95
CA THR A 235 -16.46 -7.53 -43.59
C THR A 235 -17.43 -6.85 -42.60
N ILE A 236 -18.49 -6.21 -43.08
CA ILE A 236 -19.59 -5.66 -42.27
C ILE A 236 -20.58 -6.77 -41.89
N GLU A 237 -21.02 -7.58 -42.85
CA GLU A 237 -21.97 -8.70 -42.65
C GLU A 237 -21.34 -9.82 -41.81
N MET A 238 -20.05 -10.10 -42.02
CA MET A 238 -19.30 -11.07 -41.23
C MET A 238 -19.16 -10.67 -39.74
N GLN A 239 -19.30 -9.39 -39.37
CA GLN A 239 -19.43 -8.99 -37.96
C GLN A 239 -20.78 -9.43 -37.38
N SER A 240 -21.87 -9.27 -38.13
CA SER A 240 -23.21 -9.75 -37.77
C SER A 240 -23.24 -11.26 -37.62
N VAL A 241 -22.62 -12.01 -38.55
CA VAL A 241 -22.46 -13.47 -38.46
C VAL A 241 -21.61 -13.88 -37.24
N THR A 242 -20.49 -13.20 -36.98
CA THR A 242 -19.63 -13.47 -35.81
C THR A 242 -20.37 -13.25 -34.49
N ALA A 243 -21.20 -12.21 -34.41
CA ALA A 243 -22.09 -11.96 -33.28
C ALA A 243 -23.18 -13.03 -33.15
N LEU A 244 -23.85 -13.38 -34.26
CA LEU A 244 -24.87 -14.41 -34.30
C LEU A 244 -24.34 -15.80 -33.91
N ALA A 245 -23.11 -16.16 -34.30
CA ALA A 245 -22.51 -17.44 -33.95
C ALA A 245 -22.16 -17.51 -32.44
N HIS A 246 -21.31 -16.59 -31.96
CA HIS A 246 -20.67 -16.74 -30.64
C HIS A 246 -21.48 -16.23 -29.45
N LEU A 247 -22.43 -15.30 -29.64
CA LEU A 247 -23.16 -14.71 -28.52
C LEU A 247 -24.31 -15.63 -28.05
N ARG A 248 -24.42 -15.81 -26.72
CA ARG A 248 -25.50 -16.55 -26.06
C ARG A 248 -26.73 -15.67 -25.84
N ALA A 249 -27.21 -15.06 -26.93
CA ALA A 249 -28.27 -14.07 -26.93
C ALA A 249 -29.68 -14.67 -27.12
N CYS A 250 -30.69 -13.86 -26.84
CA CYS A 250 -31.99 -13.98 -27.50
C CYS A 250 -31.90 -13.32 -28.87
N ILE A 251 -32.41 -13.96 -29.91
CA ILE A 251 -32.39 -13.42 -31.27
C ILE A 251 -33.74 -12.80 -31.59
N MET A 252 -33.73 -11.57 -32.09
CA MET A 252 -34.89 -10.82 -32.52
C MET A 252 -34.72 -10.53 -34.00
N PHE A 253 -35.43 -11.28 -34.84
CA PHE A 253 -35.38 -11.13 -36.29
C PHE A 253 -36.48 -10.16 -36.73
N PHE A 254 -36.08 -8.97 -37.17
CA PHE A 254 -36.98 -7.90 -37.59
C PHE A 254 -37.39 -8.07 -39.05
N MET A 255 -38.70 -8.03 -39.27
CA MET A 255 -39.34 -8.03 -40.58
C MET A 255 -40.18 -6.75 -40.75
N ASP A 256 -40.31 -6.31 -42.00
CA ASP A 256 -41.08 -5.15 -42.45
C ASP A 256 -42.09 -5.63 -43.50
N LEU A 257 -43.37 -5.67 -43.13
CA LEU A 257 -44.46 -6.13 -44.01
C LEU A 257 -45.03 -5.01 -44.90
N SER A 258 -44.38 -3.84 -44.94
CA SER A 258 -44.79 -2.71 -45.81
C SER A 258 -43.96 -2.63 -47.10
N GLU A 259 -43.02 -3.56 -47.30
CA GLU A 259 -42.01 -3.64 -48.39
C GLU A 259 -41.10 -2.39 -48.55
N GLN A 260 -41.33 -1.32 -47.79
CA GLN A 260 -40.55 -0.08 -47.77
C GLN A 260 -39.06 -0.26 -47.44
N CYS A 261 -38.65 -1.42 -46.91
CA CYS A 261 -37.24 -1.77 -46.76
C CYS A 261 -36.51 -2.01 -48.09
N GLY A 262 -37.25 -2.16 -49.21
CA GLY A 262 -36.72 -2.42 -50.55
C GLY A 262 -36.56 -3.90 -50.90
N TYR A 263 -37.24 -4.78 -50.16
CA TYR A 263 -37.18 -6.25 -50.29
C TYR A 263 -38.56 -6.84 -49.98
N SER A 264 -38.95 -7.91 -50.68
CA SER A 264 -40.27 -8.50 -50.49
C SER A 264 -40.39 -9.29 -49.18
N VAL A 265 -41.61 -9.59 -48.74
CA VAL A 265 -41.85 -10.45 -47.58
C VAL A 265 -41.25 -11.86 -47.79
N LYS A 266 -41.24 -12.35 -49.05
CA LYS A 266 -40.69 -13.66 -49.43
C LYS A 266 -39.16 -13.69 -49.35
N ASP A 267 -38.47 -12.61 -49.69
CA ASP A 267 -37.02 -12.47 -49.49
C ASP A 267 -36.68 -12.47 -47.99
N GLN A 268 -37.47 -11.76 -47.18
CA GLN A 268 -37.30 -11.71 -45.72
C GLN A 268 -37.47 -13.08 -45.06
N ILE A 269 -38.42 -13.88 -45.53
CA ILE A 269 -38.62 -15.28 -45.10
C ILE A 269 -37.46 -16.18 -45.57
N THR A 270 -36.98 -16.00 -46.80
CA THR A 270 -35.86 -16.79 -47.35
C THR A 270 -34.57 -16.54 -46.57
N LEU A 271 -34.22 -15.28 -46.29
CA LEU A 271 -33.09 -14.95 -45.43
C LEU A 271 -33.23 -15.58 -44.04
N TYR A 272 -34.42 -15.52 -43.42
CA TYR A 272 -34.66 -16.13 -42.11
C TYR A 272 -34.34 -17.64 -42.13
N GLN A 273 -34.80 -18.37 -43.15
CA GLN A 273 -34.52 -19.79 -43.32
C GLN A 273 -33.01 -20.06 -43.53
N ASN A 274 -32.32 -19.19 -44.27
CA ASN A 274 -30.88 -19.31 -44.53
C ASN A 274 -30.01 -19.02 -43.28
N VAL A 275 -30.42 -18.09 -42.39
CA VAL A 275 -29.69 -17.82 -41.14
C VAL A 275 -30.10 -18.72 -39.96
N LYS A 276 -31.25 -19.40 -40.04
CA LYS A 276 -31.78 -20.33 -39.03
C LYS A 276 -30.76 -21.34 -38.46
N PRO A 277 -29.81 -21.93 -39.22
CA PRO A 277 -28.79 -22.82 -38.66
C PRO A 277 -27.89 -22.18 -37.59
N LEU A 278 -27.75 -20.84 -37.58
CA LEU A 278 -27.00 -20.10 -36.55
C LEU A 278 -27.78 -19.93 -35.24
N PHE A 279 -29.09 -20.20 -35.24
CA PHE A 279 -29.99 -19.94 -34.11
C PHE A 279 -30.12 -21.15 -33.15
N VAL A 280 -29.43 -22.26 -33.43
CA VAL A 280 -29.47 -23.48 -32.61
C VAL A 280 -29.07 -23.20 -31.15
N ASN A 281 -29.89 -23.68 -30.21
CA ASN A 281 -29.81 -23.43 -28.76
C ASN A 281 -30.03 -21.95 -28.33
N LYS A 282 -30.69 -21.12 -29.14
CA LYS A 282 -30.99 -19.71 -28.83
C LYS A 282 -32.49 -19.46 -28.91
N PRO A 283 -33.11 -18.72 -27.97
CA PRO A 283 -34.50 -18.35 -28.10
C PRO A 283 -34.65 -17.28 -29.19
N THR A 284 -35.47 -17.59 -30.19
CA THR A 284 -35.77 -16.72 -31.33
C THR A 284 -37.18 -16.14 -31.23
N PHE A 285 -37.31 -14.90 -31.70
CA PHE A 285 -38.56 -14.21 -31.97
C PHE A 285 -38.51 -13.62 -33.38
N ILE A 286 -39.65 -13.66 -34.07
CA ILE A 286 -39.88 -12.88 -35.28
C ILE A 286 -40.63 -11.62 -34.85
N VAL A 287 -40.12 -10.46 -35.26
CA VAL A 287 -40.60 -9.15 -34.80
C VAL A 287 -41.04 -8.35 -36.01
N ILE A 288 -42.35 -8.17 -36.14
CA ILE A 288 -42.98 -7.42 -37.22
C ILE A 288 -43.01 -5.95 -36.80
N ASN A 289 -42.30 -5.10 -37.55
CA ASN A 289 -42.28 -3.65 -37.36
C ASN A 289 -43.21 -2.97 -38.37
N LYS A 290 -43.50 -1.68 -38.14
CA LYS A 290 -44.37 -0.82 -38.97
C LYS A 290 -45.84 -1.25 -39.08
N ILE A 291 -46.41 -1.81 -38.01
CA ILE A 291 -47.84 -2.16 -37.93
C ILE A 291 -48.81 -0.97 -38.00
N ASP A 292 -48.28 0.25 -38.03
CA ASP A 292 -48.97 1.50 -38.36
C ASP A 292 -49.21 1.69 -39.88
N ILE A 293 -48.61 0.83 -40.72
CA ILE A 293 -48.72 0.90 -42.19
C ILE A 293 -49.42 -0.35 -42.74
N THR A 294 -48.97 -1.56 -42.36
CA THR A 294 -49.61 -2.83 -42.70
C THR A 294 -49.59 -3.78 -41.51
N ARG A 295 -50.74 -4.35 -41.15
CA ARG A 295 -50.85 -5.37 -40.11
C ARG A 295 -50.78 -6.77 -40.73
N PRO A 296 -50.41 -7.81 -39.96
CA PRO A 296 -50.35 -9.18 -40.49
C PRO A 296 -51.70 -9.74 -40.98
N GLU A 297 -52.80 -9.09 -40.60
CA GLU A 297 -54.17 -9.38 -41.03
C GLU A 297 -54.48 -8.81 -42.44
N ASP A 298 -53.78 -7.75 -42.86
CA ASP A 298 -53.98 -7.08 -44.16
C ASP A 298 -53.22 -7.76 -45.32
N LEU A 299 -52.38 -8.75 -45.01
CA LEU A 299 -51.50 -9.40 -45.99
C LEU A 299 -52.23 -10.44 -46.86
N PRO A 300 -51.72 -10.72 -48.08
CA PRO A 300 -52.22 -11.82 -48.92
C PRO A 300 -52.22 -13.16 -48.19
N GLU A 301 -53.22 -14.00 -48.46
CA GLU A 301 -53.38 -15.30 -47.79
C GLU A 301 -52.13 -16.18 -47.89
N ASP A 302 -51.48 -16.22 -49.05
CA ASP A 302 -50.19 -16.90 -49.28
C ASP A 302 -49.12 -16.55 -48.23
N GLU A 303 -48.98 -15.26 -47.91
CA GLU A 303 -47.91 -14.75 -47.04
C GLU A 303 -48.30 -14.87 -45.57
N GLN A 304 -49.59 -14.73 -45.25
CA GLN A 304 -50.10 -15.13 -43.95
C GLN A 304 -49.89 -16.61 -43.67
N LEU A 305 -50.08 -17.49 -44.67
CA LEU A 305 -49.82 -18.92 -44.55
C LEU A 305 -48.34 -19.19 -44.28
N MET A 306 -47.41 -18.59 -45.04
CA MET A 306 -45.97 -18.74 -44.78
C MET A 306 -45.57 -18.28 -43.36
N LEU A 307 -46.11 -17.15 -42.88
CA LEU A 307 -45.86 -16.68 -41.51
C LEU A 307 -46.42 -17.65 -40.45
N LYS A 308 -47.63 -18.18 -40.65
CA LYS A 308 -48.25 -19.18 -39.76
C LYS A 308 -47.45 -20.49 -39.75
N GLU A 309 -47.00 -20.97 -40.91
CA GLU A 309 -46.15 -22.18 -41.00
C GLU A 309 -44.84 -22.03 -40.21
N ILE A 310 -44.18 -20.87 -40.25
CA ILE A 310 -42.93 -20.64 -39.51
C ILE A 310 -43.19 -20.63 -37.99
N ALA A 311 -44.29 -20.01 -37.54
CA ALA A 311 -44.66 -20.02 -36.14
C ALA A 311 -44.96 -21.44 -35.61
N GLU A 312 -45.74 -22.22 -36.35
CA GLU A 312 -46.16 -23.56 -35.96
C GLU A 312 -45.03 -24.60 -36.06
N LYS A 313 -44.33 -24.67 -37.20
CA LYS A 313 -43.30 -25.69 -37.45
C LYS A 313 -42.03 -25.49 -36.61
N GLU A 314 -41.80 -24.28 -36.10
CA GLU A 314 -40.57 -23.94 -35.36
C GLU A 314 -40.78 -23.57 -33.88
N GLY A 315 -42.03 -23.39 -33.43
CA GLY A 315 -42.33 -22.89 -32.07
C GLY A 315 -41.83 -21.45 -31.83
N VAL A 316 -41.68 -20.67 -32.90
CA VAL A 316 -41.18 -19.30 -32.86
C VAL A 316 -42.34 -18.35 -32.63
N GLN A 317 -42.16 -17.44 -31.67
CA GLN A 317 -43.18 -16.46 -31.35
C GLN A 317 -43.02 -15.25 -32.26
N ILE A 318 -44.06 -14.99 -33.05
CA ILE A 318 -44.25 -13.75 -33.79
C ILE A 318 -44.76 -12.69 -32.82
N VAL A 319 -44.20 -11.48 -32.87
CA VAL A 319 -44.63 -10.33 -32.06
C VAL A 319 -44.70 -9.09 -32.92
N GLN A 320 -45.66 -8.22 -32.65
CA GLN A 320 -45.96 -7.01 -33.42
C GLN A 320 -45.50 -5.76 -32.66
N LEU A 321 -44.96 -4.76 -33.37
CA LEU A 321 -44.66 -3.43 -32.82
C LEU A 321 -44.67 -2.33 -33.89
N SER A 322 -44.75 -1.08 -33.46
CA SER A 322 -44.36 0.08 -34.26
C SER A 322 -43.35 0.95 -33.52
N CYS A 323 -42.22 1.24 -34.16
CA CYS A 323 -41.27 2.24 -33.66
C CYS A 323 -41.75 3.70 -33.82
N TYR A 324 -42.86 3.92 -34.55
CA TYR A 324 -43.46 5.24 -34.78
C TYR A 324 -44.52 5.58 -33.72
N THR A 325 -45.47 4.68 -33.47
CA THR A 325 -46.52 4.87 -32.44
C THR A 325 -46.11 4.43 -31.03
N ASP A 326 -44.95 3.77 -30.89
CA ASP A 326 -44.46 3.09 -29.68
C ASP A 326 -45.34 1.91 -29.18
N GLU A 327 -46.32 1.49 -29.99
CA GLU A 327 -47.16 0.30 -29.77
C GLU A 327 -46.30 -0.99 -29.76
N GLY A 328 -46.52 -1.87 -28.79
CA GLY A 328 -45.85 -3.19 -28.67
C GLY A 328 -44.37 -3.18 -28.28
N VAL A 329 -43.63 -2.08 -28.48
CA VAL A 329 -42.16 -1.98 -28.29
C VAL A 329 -41.69 -2.53 -26.93
N MET A 330 -42.39 -2.17 -25.86
CA MET A 330 -42.07 -2.59 -24.49
C MET A 330 -42.42 -4.06 -24.23
N ASP A 331 -43.44 -4.60 -24.88
CA ASP A 331 -43.93 -5.96 -24.65
C ASP A 331 -43.10 -7.00 -25.39
N VAL A 332 -42.67 -6.70 -26.62
CA VAL A 332 -41.67 -7.51 -27.34
C VAL A 332 -40.38 -7.62 -26.52
N ARG A 333 -39.92 -6.50 -25.93
CA ARG A 333 -38.77 -6.47 -25.02
C ARG A 333 -38.99 -7.34 -23.78
N ASN A 334 -40.17 -7.25 -23.14
CA ASN A 334 -40.51 -8.04 -21.95
C ASN A 334 -40.50 -9.54 -22.25
N ALA A 335 -41.17 -9.96 -23.34
CA ALA A 335 -41.24 -11.35 -23.79
C ALA A 335 -39.85 -11.92 -24.15
N ALA A 336 -39.04 -11.16 -24.90
CA ALA A 336 -37.68 -11.54 -25.26
C ALA A 336 -36.77 -11.72 -24.02
N CYS A 337 -36.91 -10.83 -23.04
CA CYS A 337 -36.19 -10.96 -21.78
C CYS A 337 -36.64 -12.20 -20.99
N ASP A 338 -37.94 -12.45 -20.87
CA ASP A 338 -38.44 -13.54 -20.03
C ASP A 338 -38.19 -14.93 -20.64
N LYS A 339 -38.27 -15.09 -21.96
CA LYS A 339 -37.87 -16.34 -22.65
C LYS A 339 -36.37 -16.62 -22.49
N LEU A 340 -35.51 -15.59 -22.52
CA LEU A 340 -34.08 -15.75 -22.23
C LEU A 340 -33.79 -15.98 -20.74
N LEU A 341 -34.60 -15.43 -19.82
CA LEU A 341 -34.48 -15.73 -18.39
C LEU A 341 -34.84 -17.19 -18.11
N ALA A 342 -35.94 -17.71 -18.66
CA ALA A 342 -36.33 -19.12 -18.52
C ALA A 342 -35.19 -20.05 -18.98
N ALA A 343 -34.75 -19.94 -20.24
CA ALA A 343 -33.66 -20.76 -20.78
C ALA A 343 -32.33 -20.65 -19.97
N ARG A 344 -32.04 -19.48 -19.37
CA ARG A 344 -30.86 -19.28 -18.51
C ARG A 344 -31.06 -19.77 -17.06
N VAL A 345 -32.29 -19.89 -16.58
CA VAL A 345 -32.62 -20.55 -15.31
C VAL A 345 -32.53 -22.07 -15.51
N ASP A 346 -33.08 -22.62 -16.59
CA ASP A 346 -32.98 -24.05 -16.92
C ASP A 346 -31.53 -24.52 -17.07
N PHE A 347 -30.70 -23.74 -17.78
CA PHE A 347 -29.27 -24.03 -17.90
C PHE A 347 -28.55 -23.96 -16.55
N LYS A 348 -29.02 -23.14 -15.60
CA LYS A 348 -28.49 -23.11 -14.23
C LYS A 348 -29.01 -24.27 -13.38
N LEU A 349 -30.28 -24.68 -13.54
CA LEU A 349 -30.89 -25.82 -12.83
C LEU A 349 -30.17 -27.13 -13.15
N ARG A 350 -29.64 -27.26 -14.37
CA ARG A 350 -28.77 -28.38 -14.79
C ARG A 350 -27.34 -28.31 -14.21
N GLY A 351 -27.01 -27.36 -13.33
CA GLY A 351 -25.64 -27.12 -12.86
C GLY A 351 -25.51 -26.83 -11.36
N ASN A 352 -24.49 -27.42 -10.74
CA ASN A 352 -24.30 -27.47 -9.28
C ASN A 352 -24.18 -26.10 -8.57
N LYS A 353 -23.98 -24.99 -9.30
CA LYS A 353 -23.78 -23.64 -8.75
C LYS A 353 -25.00 -23.05 -8.05
N ILE A 354 -26.18 -23.65 -8.17
CA ILE A 354 -27.36 -23.22 -7.40
C ILE A 354 -27.18 -23.46 -5.90
N ASN A 355 -26.44 -24.50 -5.49
CA ASN A 355 -26.25 -24.86 -4.09
C ASN A 355 -25.52 -23.75 -3.29
N GLU A 356 -24.72 -22.91 -3.95
CA GLU A 356 -24.07 -21.71 -3.39
C GLU A 356 -25.04 -20.52 -3.16
N VAL A 357 -26.29 -20.64 -3.61
CA VAL A 357 -27.28 -19.56 -3.72
C VAL A 357 -28.65 -19.90 -3.10
N ILE A 358 -28.98 -21.18 -2.89
CA ILE A 358 -30.24 -21.61 -2.23
C ILE A 358 -30.47 -20.85 -0.91
N ASN A 359 -29.42 -20.71 -0.10
CA ASN A 359 -29.40 -19.96 1.16
C ASN A 359 -29.64 -18.43 1.04
N LYS A 360 -29.74 -17.88 -0.18
CA LYS A 360 -30.17 -16.50 -0.46
C LYS A 360 -31.57 -16.40 -1.07
N ILE A 361 -32.12 -17.52 -1.54
CA ILE A 361 -33.46 -17.63 -2.15
C ILE A 361 -34.46 -18.11 -1.09
N HIS A 362 -34.01 -18.94 -0.14
CA HIS A 362 -34.79 -19.44 0.98
C HIS A 362 -35.27 -18.30 1.90
N LEU A 363 -36.55 -17.95 1.81
CA LEU A 363 -37.22 -17.13 2.80
C LEU A 363 -37.38 -17.93 4.09
N ALA A 364 -36.88 -17.43 5.22
CA ALA A 364 -37.02 -18.10 6.50
C ALA A 364 -38.41 -17.81 7.10
N GLU A 365 -39.26 -18.83 7.15
CA GLU A 365 -40.58 -18.74 7.80
C GLU A 365 -40.42 -18.84 9.33
N PRO A 366 -40.93 -17.88 10.12
CA PRO A 366 -40.81 -17.91 11.56
C PRO A 366 -41.80 -18.90 12.17
N LEU A 367 -41.29 -19.99 12.75
CA LEU A 367 -42.09 -20.89 13.58
C LEU A 367 -42.65 -20.13 14.79
N ALA A 368 -43.96 -20.26 15.05
CA ALA A 368 -44.60 -19.69 16.22
C ALA A 368 -44.03 -20.31 17.50
N ARG A 369 -43.53 -19.47 18.43
CA ARG A 369 -42.91 -19.89 19.69
C ARG A 369 -43.77 -19.57 20.91
N ASP A 370 -44.34 -18.37 20.93
CA ASP A 370 -45.22 -17.86 21.99
C ASP A 370 -46.42 -17.17 21.32
N ASP A 371 -47.61 -17.24 21.91
CA ASP A 371 -48.85 -16.59 21.41
C ASP A 371 -48.88 -15.05 21.60
N ILE A 372 -47.71 -14.41 21.70
CA ILE A 372 -47.58 -12.97 21.98
C ILE A 372 -47.50 -12.21 20.64
N PRO A 373 -48.53 -11.41 20.26
CA PRO A 373 -48.52 -10.67 19.00
C PRO A 373 -47.47 -9.55 19.01
N ARG A 374 -46.71 -9.43 17.92
CA ARG A 374 -45.64 -8.42 17.74
C ARG A 374 -45.89 -7.57 16.48
N PRO A 375 -46.89 -6.67 16.49
CA PRO A 375 -47.26 -5.88 15.31
C PRO A 375 -46.20 -4.81 14.96
N PRO A 376 -46.07 -4.42 13.68
CA PRO A 376 -45.16 -3.35 13.27
C PRO A 376 -45.69 -1.98 13.71
N VAL A 377 -44.98 -1.34 14.66
CA VAL A 377 -45.34 -0.01 15.17
C VAL A 377 -44.90 1.08 14.18
N ILE A 378 -45.82 1.49 13.30
CA ILE A 378 -45.62 2.59 12.34
C ILE A 378 -46.45 3.80 12.81
N PRO A 379 -45.81 4.89 13.27
CA PRO A 379 -46.52 6.09 13.75
C PRO A 379 -47.40 6.72 12.67
N GLU A 380 -48.55 7.24 13.07
CA GLU A 380 -49.55 7.84 12.17
C GLU A 380 -48.99 9.06 11.40
N GLN A 381 -48.16 9.87 12.06
CA GLN A 381 -47.40 10.98 11.44
C GLN A 381 -46.50 10.56 10.28
N VAL A 382 -46.13 9.27 10.18
CA VAL A 382 -45.35 8.74 9.06
C VAL A 382 -46.28 8.26 7.93
N LYS A 383 -47.44 7.68 8.27
CA LYS A 383 -48.44 7.20 7.30
C LYS A 383 -49.11 8.36 6.55
N GLY A 384 -49.49 9.43 7.26
CA GLY A 384 -50.14 10.61 6.68
C GLY A 384 -49.20 11.62 6.01
N ARG A 385 -47.91 11.33 5.91
CA ARG A 385 -46.91 12.29 5.41
C ARG A 385 -46.82 12.25 3.89
N PRO A 386 -46.95 13.40 3.18
CA PRO A 386 -46.81 13.43 1.72
C PRO A 386 -45.41 13.01 1.28
N LEU A 387 -45.35 12.38 0.09
CA LEU A 387 -44.10 12.02 -0.56
C LEU A 387 -43.29 13.29 -0.89
N TYR A 388 -41.98 13.25 -0.71
CA TYR A 388 -41.11 14.37 -1.02
C TYR A 388 -40.79 14.41 -2.52
N ASP A 389 -41.42 15.31 -3.27
CA ASP A 389 -40.99 15.70 -4.61
C ASP A 389 -39.97 16.84 -4.54
N ILE A 390 -38.96 16.78 -5.41
CA ILE A 390 -37.95 17.81 -5.63
C ILE A 390 -38.53 18.95 -6.49
N LYS A 391 -39.50 18.66 -7.37
CA LYS A 391 -40.09 19.62 -8.31
C LYS A 391 -41.20 20.50 -7.71
N ASP A 392 -41.81 20.09 -6.60
CA ASP A 392 -42.83 20.91 -5.94
C ASP A 392 -42.21 22.18 -5.33
N SER A 393 -42.79 23.33 -5.67
CA SER A 393 -42.40 24.64 -5.14
C SER A 393 -42.81 24.86 -3.68
N LYS A 394 -43.79 24.08 -3.18
CA LYS A 394 -44.23 24.08 -1.77
C LYS A 394 -43.59 22.97 -0.94
N ARG A 395 -42.59 22.26 -1.49
CA ARG A 395 -41.87 21.19 -0.77
C ARG A 395 -41.26 21.72 0.53
N ARG A 396 -41.23 20.87 1.57
CA ARG A 396 -40.55 21.19 2.83
C ARG A 396 -39.04 21.36 2.58
N GLN A 397 -38.53 22.57 2.80
CA GLN A 397 -37.09 22.87 2.72
C GLN A 397 -36.27 21.87 3.56
N LEU A 398 -35.15 21.40 3.00
CA LEU A 398 -34.20 20.53 3.70
C LEU A 398 -32.98 21.34 4.13
N GLU A 399 -32.17 20.84 5.08
CA GLU A 399 -30.96 21.55 5.53
C GLU A 399 -29.99 21.82 4.38
N ARG A 400 -29.98 20.97 3.34
CA ARG A 400 -29.19 21.17 2.11
C ARG A 400 -29.64 22.38 1.28
N ASP A 401 -30.93 22.74 1.35
CA ASP A 401 -31.45 23.95 0.70
C ASP A 401 -31.05 25.19 1.50
N LEU A 402 -31.04 25.09 2.84
CA LEU A 402 -30.54 26.14 3.73
C LEU A 402 -29.02 26.33 3.61
N GLU A 403 -28.26 25.23 3.46
CA GLU A 403 -26.82 25.23 3.18
C GLU A 403 -26.51 25.93 1.86
N ALA A 404 -27.24 25.60 0.79
CA ALA A 404 -27.07 26.24 -0.52
C ALA A 404 -27.35 27.75 -0.47
N ASN A 405 -28.39 28.17 0.26
CA ASN A 405 -28.70 29.59 0.48
C ASN A 405 -27.67 30.28 1.41
N GLY A 406 -27.11 29.55 2.38
CA GLY A 406 -26.18 30.03 3.40
C GLY A 406 -24.71 30.11 2.97
N GLY A 407 -24.43 30.25 1.67
CA GLY A 407 -23.07 30.33 1.11
C GLY A 407 -22.47 28.98 0.67
N GLY A 408 -23.17 27.87 0.86
CA GLY A 408 -22.76 26.56 0.38
C GLY A 408 -21.81 25.79 1.29
N PRO A 409 -21.40 24.57 0.87
CA PRO A 409 -20.60 23.66 1.68
C PRO A 409 -19.23 24.25 2.00
N GLY A 410 -18.92 24.36 3.31
CA GLY A 410 -17.67 24.93 3.82
C GLY A 410 -17.75 26.41 4.20
N VAL A 411 -18.85 27.11 3.90
CA VAL A 411 -19.16 28.45 4.42
C VAL A 411 -20.33 28.40 5.40
N TYR A 412 -21.37 27.62 5.07
CA TYR A 412 -22.51 27.43 5.96
C TYR A 412 -22.11 26.66 7.23
N ASN A 413 -22.32 27.26 8.40
CA ASN A 413 -22.17 26.59 9.69
C ASN A 413 -23.53 26.05 10.17
N ILE A 414 -23.58 24.76 10.52
CA ILE A 414 -24.83 24.09 10.92
C ILE A 414 -25.05 24.29 12.42
N ASP A 415 -26.07 25.06 12.77
CA ASP A 415 -26.56 25.16 14.16
C ASP A 415 -27.17 23.82 14.60
N LEU A 416 -26.48 23.16 15.53
CA LEU A 416 -26.89 21.88 16.13
C LEU A 416 -28.00 22.07 17.17
N ASN A 417 -27.98 23.20 17.89
CA ASN A 417 -28.81 23.47 19.06
C ASN A 417 -30.25 23.87 18.67
N LYS A 418 -30.42 24.48 17.48
CA LYS A 418 -31.70 24.83 16.83
C LYS A 418 -32.78 23.74 16.90
N LYS A 419 -32.39 22.46 16.94
CA LYS A 419 -33.29 21.30 16.91
C LYS A 419 -33.54 20.65 18.27
N TYR A 420 -32.93 21.16 19.34
CA TYR A 420 -33.16 20.64 20.68
C TYR A 420 -34.58 20.94 21.16
N GLN A 421 -35.13 20.02 21.96
CA GLN A 421 -36.42 20.12 22.62
C GLN A 421 -36.16 20.19 24.13
N LEU A 422 -36.28 21.37 24.71
CA LEU A 422 -36.01 21.65 26.12
C LEU A 422 -37.30 22.11 26.81
N LYS A 423 -37.33 22.10 28.15
CA LYS A 423 -38.48 22.61 28.93
C LYS A 423 -38.73 24.11 28.71
N ASN A 424 -37.69 24.86 28.34
CA ASN A 424 -37.74 26.27 27.96
C ASN A 424 -36.87 26.45 26.72
N ASP A 425 -37.43 27.05 25.67
CA ASP A 425 -36.73 27.25 24.39
C ASP A 425 -35.59 28.27 24.47
N GLY A 426 -35.61 29.17 25.47
CA GLY A 426 -34.54 30.15 25.68
C GLY A 426 -33.17 29.52 25.97
N TRP A 427 -33.15 28.37 26.66
CA TRP A 427 -31.91 27.72 27.12
C TRP A 427 -31.14 26.96 26.02
N LYS A 428 -31.60 26.98 24.76
CA LYS A 428 -30.96 26.23 23.66
C LYS A 428 -29.54 26.70 23.36
N TYR A 429 -29.22 27.96 23.65
CA TYR A 429 -27.91 28.56 23.35
C TYR A 429 -27.04 28.79 24.59
N ASP A 430 -27.48 28.27 25.75
CA ASP A 430 -26.71 28.38 26.99
C ASP A 430 -25.50 27.43 26.96
N VAL A 431 -24.34 27.92 27.38
CA VAL A 431 -23.09 27.15 27.42
C VAL A 431 -23.02 26.38 28.73
N VAL A 432 -23.19 25.05 28.66
CA VAL A 432 -22.99 24.15 29.80
C VAL A 432 -21.50 24.16 30.19
N PRO A 433 -21.13 24.50 31.44
CA PRO A 433 -19.74 24.43 31.88
C PRO A 433 -19.27 22.96 31.95
N GLU A 434 -18.26 22.58 31.18
CA GLU A 434 -17.77 21.20 31.17
C GLU A 434 -16.86 20.87 32.37
N ILE A 435 -16.02 21.83 32.80
CA ILE A 435 -14.95 21.65 33.78
C ILE A 435 -15.00 22.75 34.84
N MET A 436 -14.93 22.38 36.12
CA MET A 436 -14.84 23.30 37.25
C MET A 436 -13.76 22.81 38.23
N ASN A 437 -12.80 23.67 38.56
CA ASN A 437 -11.73 23.40 39.55
C ASN A 437 -10.98 22.06 39.35
N GLY A 438 -10.79 21.63 38.10
CA GLY A 438 -10.10 20.39 37.75
C GLY A 438 -10.94 19.11 37.83
N LYS A 439 -12.26 19.23 38.07
CA LYS A 439 -13.25 18.15 37.95
C LYS A 439 -14.18 18.42 36.76
N ASN A 440 -14.76 17.38 36.16
CA ASN A 440 -15.82 17.58 35.16
C ASN A 440 -17.14 17.87 35.89
N VAL A 441 -17.98 18.75 35.34
CA VAL A 441 -19.28 19.08 35.94
C VAL A 441 -20.30 17.96 35.73
N MET A 442 -20.24 17.28 34.58
CA MET A 442 -21.13 16.16 34.23
C MET A 442 -21.06 15.00 35.23
N ASP A 443 -19.94 14.82 35.92
CA ASP A 443 -19.76 13.81 36.97
C ASP A 443 -20.60 14.08 38.25
N PHE A 444 -21.19 15.29 38.35
CA PHE A 444 -22.00 15.77 39.47
C PHE A 444 -23.43 16.19 39.05
N VAL A 445 -23.85 15.92 37.81
CA VAL A 445 -25.20 16.22 37.33
C VAL A 445 -26.16 15.11 37.76
N ASP A 446 -26.88 15.37 38.86
CA ASP A 446 -27.87 14.48 39.46
C ASP A 446 -29.16 15.28 39.78
N PRO A 447 -30.37 14.80 39.42
CA PRO A 447 -31.63 15.51 39.71
C PRO A 447 -31.86 15.81 41.19
N GLU A 448 -31.26 15.04 42.09
CA GLU A 448 -31.45 15.09 43.55
C GLU A 448 -30.17 15.59 44.26
N ILE A 449 -29.26 16.26 43.54
CA ILE A 449 -27.95 16.67 44.07
C ILE A 449 -28.05 17.56 45.32
N ALA A 450 -29.11 18.37 45.43
CA ALA A 450 -29.35 19.22 46.60
C ALA A 450 -29.64 18.41 47.87
N GLU A 451 -30.50 17.39 47.80
CA GLU A 451 -30.82 16.52 48.94
C GLU A 451 -29.59 15.73 49.42
N LYS A 452 -28.68 15.39 48.49
CA LYS A 452 -27.40 14.72 48.76
C LYS A 452 -26.37 15.67 49.39
N LEU A 453 -26.38 16.95 49.03
CA LEU A 453 -25.57 17.99 49.68
C LEU A 453 -26.07 18.26 51.11
N ASP A 454 -27.37 18.52 51.26
CA ASP A 454 -28.08 18.62 52.54
C ASP A 454 -27.77 17.46 53.51
N ALA A 455 -27.65 16.23 52.99
CA ALA A 455 -27.29 15.06 53.79
C ALA A 455 -25.85 15.13 54.30
N LEU A 456 -24.92 15.55 53.45
CA LEU A 456 -23.49 15.67 53.76
C LEU A 456 -23.20 16.85 54.69
N GLU A 457 -23.85 18.00 54.49
CA GLU A 457 -23.74 19.15 55.41
C GLU A 457 -24.21 18.78 56.83
N ARG A 458 -25.30 18.01 56.96
CA ARG A 458 -25.75 17.43 58.25
C ARG A 458 -24.84 16.31 58.79
N GLU A 459 -23.82 15.87 58.06
CA GLU A 459 -22.76 15.00 58.59
C GLU A 459 -21.54 15.83 59.02
N GLU A 460 -21.14 16.85 58.25
CA GLU A 460 -20.08 17.78 58.65
C GLU A 460 -20.47 18.61 59.89
N GLU A 461 -21.74 19.02 60.04
CA GLU A 461 -22.24 19.68 61.27
C GLU A 461 -22.05 18.78 62.51
N LYS A 462 -22.32 17.47 62.39
CA LYS A 462 -22.14 16.51 63.51
C LYS A 462 -20.67 16.32 63.83
N LEU A 463 -19.82 16.08 62.82
CA LEU A 463 -18.38 15.92 63.00
C LEU A 463 -17.73 17.18 63.61
N THR A 464 -18.24 18.36 63.26
CA THR A 464 -17.81 19.64 63.85
C THR A 464 -18.29 19.78 65.30
N ALA A 465 -19.54 19.41 65.61
CA ALA A 465 -20.07 19.40 66.98
C ALA A 465 -19.39 18.34 67.89
N GLU A 466 -18.87 17.26 67.31
CA GLU A 466 -18.03 16.25 67.98
C GLU A 466 -16.56 16.72 68.16
N GLY A 467 -16.20 17.91 67.68
CA GLY A 467 -14.86 18.50 67.84
C GLY A 467 -13.78 17.87 66.95
N TYR A 468 -14.15 17.11 65.91
CA TYR A 468 -13.22 16.34 65.07
C TYR A 468 -12.14 17.20 64.38
N TYR A 469 -12.43 18.48 64.16
CA TYR A 469 -11.55 19.44 63.49
C TYR A 469 -10.74 20.34 64.43
N ASP A 470 -10.90 20.24 65.76
CA ASP A 470 -10.18 21.06 66.74
C ASP A 470 -8.71 20.60 66.90
N SER A 471 -7.82 21.17 66.07
CA SER A 471 -6.38 20.92 66.16
C SER A 471 -5.73 21.64 67.35
N ALA A 472 -5.67 20.98 68.51
CA ALA A 472 -4.97 21.49 69.69
C ALA A 472 -3.43 21.55 69.48
N GLU A 473 -2.87 22.73 69.23
CA GLU A 473 -1.43 22.96 69.05
C GLU A 473 -0.72 23.59 70.28
N GLU A 474 0.25 22.85 70.85
CA GLU A 474 1.49 23.25 71.57
C GLU A 474 2.08 21.96 72.19
N MET A 475 3.37 21.72 72.45
CA MET A 475 4.67 22.40 72.26
C MET A 475 5.66 21.24 71.88
N VAL A 476 6.88 21.35 71.32
CA VAL A 476 7.89 22.41 71.27
C VAL A 476 8.66 22.35 69.93
N ARG A 477 9.20 23.51 69.49
CA ARG A 477 10.14 23.59 68.37
C ARG A 477 11.38 22.70 68.55
N ASN A 478 11.75 21.93 67.51
CA ASN A 478 12.86 22.38 66.66
C ASN A 478 13.00 21.65 65.30
N LYS A 479 13.58 22.37 64.33
CA LYS A 479 13.73 21.94 62.92
C LYS A 479 14.94 21.02 62.71
N THR A 480 14.81 20.06 61.78
CA THR A 480 15.74 19.97 60.62
C THR A 480 15.07 19.35 59.40
N HIS A 481 14.87 20.12 58.32
CA HIS A 481 14.76 19.53 56.98
C HIS A 481 16.14 19.04 56.51
N ARG A 482 16.24 17.83 55.95
CA ARG A 482 17.39 17.42 55.13
C ARG A 482 16.94 17.05 53.72
N ALA A 483 17.55 17.70 52.73
CA ALA A 483 17.10 17.65 51.35
C ALA A 483 17.33 16.28 50.69
N ARG A 484 16.32 15.78 49.96
CA ARG A 484 16.48 14.66 49.01
C ARG A 484 17.40 15.09 47.88
N LYS A 485 18.57 14.46 47.74
CA LYS A 485 19.44 14.64 46.56
C LYS A 485 18.92 13.84 45.38
N MET A 486 18.96 14.44 44.19
CA MET A 486 18.56 13.80 42.93
C MET A 486 19.45 12.57 42.63
N MET A 487 18.81 11.47 42.21
CA MET A 487 19.52 10.31 41.66
C MET A 487 20.26 10.71 40.38
N LYS A 488 21.50 10.21 40.20
CA LYS A 488 22.21 10.25 38.92
C LYS A 488 22.32 8.83 38.38
N ASN A 489 21.85 8.60 37.16
CA ASN A 489 21.80 7.28 36.54
C ASN A 489 23.21 6.69 36.35
N ARG A 490 23.61 5.82 37.28
CA ARG A 490 24.75 4.89 37.16
C ARG A 490 24.33 3.55 37.81
N PRO A 491 24.68 2.40 37.21
CA PRO A 491 24.39 1.11 37.83
C PRO A 491 25.16 0.96 39.15
N ILE A 492 24.50 0.42 40.17
CA ILE A 492 25.07 0.20 41.51
C ILE A 492 25.80 -1.15 41.53
N ILE A 493 27.01 -1.18 42.09
CA ILE A 493 27.82 -2.39 42.21
C ILE A 493 27.11 -3.40 43.13
N PRO A 494 26.97 -4.68 42.74
CA PRO A 494 26.29 -5.69 43.56
C PRO A 494 27.04 -5.94 44.87
N ARG A 495 26.29 -5.96 45.98
CA ARG A 495 26.84 -6.11 47.35
C ARG A 495 27.65 -7.38 47.57
N THR A 496 27.43 -8.42 46.77
CA THR A 496 28.19 -9.68 46.80
C THR A 496 29.68 -9.53 46.42
N ALA A 497 30.04 -8.45 45.72
CA ALA A 497 31.42 -8.18 45.30
C ALA A 497 32.19 -7.24 46.27
N ILE A 498 31.58 -6.81 47.38
CA ILE A 498 32.13 -5.81 48.30
C ILE A 498 32.27 -6.43 49.69
N THR A 499 33.50 -6.55 50.18
CA THR A 499 33.77 -6.88 51.59
C THR A 499 33.53 -5.66 52.48
N LYS A 500 32.53 -5.73 53.36
CA LYS A 500 32.36 -4.78 54.47
C LYS A 500 33.25 -5.17 55.66
N SER A 501 33.70 -4.18 56.44
CA SER A 501 34.25 -4.48 57.76
C SER A 501 33.13 -4.85 58.75
N ILE A 502 33.45 -5.68 59.76
CA ILE A 502 32.48 -6.06 60.79
C ILE A 502 32.06 -4.84 61.62
N LYS A 503 32.98 -3.89 61.87
CA LYS A 503 32.70 -2.67 62.62
C LYS A 503 31.66 -1.76 61.95
N GLU A 504 31.73 -1.57 60.63
CA GLU A 504 30.71 -0.79 59.91
C GLU A 504 29.30 -1.41 59.98
N VAL A 505 29.21 -2.74 60.08
CA VAL A 505 27.94 -3.45 60.27
C VAL A 505 27.47 -3.31 61.72
N GLU A 506 28.39 -3.40 62.68
CA GLU A 506 28.14 -3.23 64.11
C GLU A 506 27.64 -1.82 64.46
N GLU A 507 28.27 -0.76 63.92
CA GLU A 507 27.81 0.62 64.09
C GLU A 507 26.45 0.89 63.42
N GLN A 508 26.20 0.32 62.23
CA GLN A 508 24.90 0.48 61.54
C GLN A 508 23.76 -0.25 62.25
N LEU A 509 24.02 -1.40 62.89
CA LEU A 509 23.02 -2.11 63.70
C LEU A 509 22.81 -1.44 65.06
N GLY A 510 23.87 -0.91 65.68
CA GLY A 510 23.78 -0.13 66.92
C GLY A 510 22.98 1.16 66.75
N GLN A 511 23.15 1.87 65.63
CA GLN A 511 22.32 3.03 65.27
C GLN A 511 20.85 2.69 64.99
N LEU A 512 20.53 1.41 64.78
CA LEU A 512 19.16 0.89 64.64
C LEU A 512 18.64 0.23 65.93
N GLY A 513 19.38 0.30 67.05
CA GLY A 513 18.97 -0.23 68.35
C GLY A 513 19.00 -1.76 68.48
N LEU A 514 19.68 -2.46 67.57
CA LEU A 514 19.77 -3.92 67.56
C LEU A 514 21.04 -4.43 68.27
N ASP A 515 20.90 -5.44 69.13
CA ASP A 515 22.04 -6.06 69.83
C ASP A 515 22.97 -6.78 68.83
N THR A 516 24.28 -6.53 68.98
CA THR A 516 25.35 -7.05 68.14
C THR A 516 26.15 -8.18 68.80
N SER A 517 25.82 -8.57 70.04
CA SER A 517 26.50 -9.62 70.82
C SER A 517 26.72 -10.93 70.03
N ALA A 518 25.68 -11.42 69.35
CA ALA A 518 25.70 -12.65 68.56
C ALA A 518 26.65 -12.59 67.35
N ILE A 519 26.96 -11.40 66.82
CA ILE A 519 27.91 -11.21 65.72
C ILE A 519 29.35 -11.29 66.25
N ARG A 520 29.62 -10.71 67.43
CA ARG A 520 30.92 -10.85 68.11
C ARG A 520 31.24 -12.32 68.44
N ALA A 521 30.25 -13.10 68.89
CA ALA A 521 30.43 -14.52 69.18
C ALA A 521 30.97 -15.33 67.98
N ARG A 522 30.56 -14.99 66.74
CA ARG A 522 31.01 -15.68 65.51
C ARG A 522 32.40 -15.27 65.03
N SER A 523 32.96 -14.15 65.49
CA SER A 523 34.35 -13.76 65.13
C SER A 523 35.39 -14.43 66.04
N LEU A 524 35.01 -14.76 67.28
CA LEU A 524 35.89 -15.33 68.30
C LEU A 524 36.22 -16.82 68.10
N THR A 525 35.44 -17.56 67.30
CA THR A 525 35.59 -19.03 67.16
C THR A 525 36.70 -19.48 66.20
N ARG A 526 37.32 -18.57 65.42
CA ARG A 526 38.50 -18.90 64.59
C ARG A 526 39.82 -18.70 65.36
N LYS A 527 40.22 -19.74 66.09
CA LYS A 527 41.50 -19.84 66.82
C LYS A 527 42.68 -19.56 65.86
N ARG A 528 43.58 -18.66 66.25
CA ARG A 528 44.83 -18.34 65.51
C ARG A 528 45.76 -19.56 65.43
N LYS A 529 46.53 -19.67 64.34
CA LYS A 529 47.78 -20.46 64.36
C LYS A 529 48.82 -19.75 65.24
N ARG A 530 49.63 -20.54 65.94
CA ARG A 530 50.66 -20.12 66.89
C ARG A 530 51.93 -19.70 66.15
N SER A 531 52.54 -18.61 66.58
CA SER A 531 53.91 -18.21 66.28
C SER A 531 54.44 -17.54 67.54
N GLU A 532 55.53 -18.05 68.09
CA GLU A 532 56.04 -17.63 69.40
C GLU A 532 56.90 -16.37 69.30
N THR A 533 56.95 -15.63 70.40
CA THR A 533 57.77 -14.44 70.64
C THR A 533 58.30 -14.57 72.05
N ASP A 534 59.63 -14.62 72.22
CA ASP A 534 60.25 -14.80 73.53
C ASP A 534 60.09 -13.55 74.43
N ASP A 535 59.78 -13.77 75.71
CA ASP A 535 59.62 -12.72 76.72
C ASP A 535 60.98 -12.19 77.22
N MET A 536 61.22 -10.88 77.09
CA MET A 536 62.32 -10.16 77.78
C MET A 536 62.05 -8.64 77.89
N ASP A 537 60.79 -8.21 78.04
CA ASP A 537 60.41 -6.78 78.04
C ASP A 537 59.45 -6.37 79.18
N ILE A 538 59.73 -6.86 80.40
CA ILE A 538 59.16 -6.32 81.64
C ILE A 538 60.28 -6.18 82.67
N ASP A 539 60.96 -5.03 82.70
CA ASP A 539 60.92 -4.20 83.91
C ASP A 539 61.43 -2.75 83.75
N ASN A 540 60.98 -1.92 84.70
CA ASN A 540 61.54 -0.66 85.17
C ASN A 540 61.53 0.58 84.24
N SER A 541 60.52 1.42 84.44
CA SER A 541 60.47 2.80 83.94
C SER A 541 60.84 3.84 85.01
N GLN A 542 61.78 4.73 84.65
CA GLN A 542 62.19 5.97 85.33
C GLN A 542 63.28 5.87 86.43
N SER A 543 64.17 6.87 86.41
CA SER A 543 65.24 7.17 87.39
C SER A 543 66.40 6.16 87.55
N SER A 544 67.45 6.31 86.74
CA SER A 544 68.76 6.71 87.26
C SER A 544 69.79 6.95 86.14
N THR A 545 70.62 7.98 86.30
CA THR A 545 71.81 8.18 85.47
C THR A 545 73.03 7.75 86.27
N GLN A 546 73.65 6.61 85.92
CA GLN A 546 74.93 6.18 86.50
C GLN A 546 75.95 5.88 85.39
N GLY A 547 77.16 6.45 85.51
CA GLY A 547 78.39 6.06 84.81
C GLY A 547 78.34 6.08 83.27
N SER A 548 78.96 7.01 82.53
CA SER A 548 79.92 8.06 82.88
C SER A 548 81.21 7.64 83.60
N ARG A 549 81.79 6.46 83.30
CA ARG A 549 83.26 6.30 83.06
C ARG A 549 83.77 4.85 82.84
N SER A 550 84.56 4.71 81.77
CA SER A 550 85.84 3.97 81.63
C SER A 550 86.18 2.67 82.39
N LYS A 551 86.89 1.79 81.66
CA LYS A 551 87.86 0.73 82.07
C LYS A 551 87.32 -0.68 82.42
N SER A 552 87.62 -1.58 81.47
CA SER A 552 88.20 -2.94 81.62
C SER A 552 87.45 -4.08 82.32
N ALA A 553 87.22 -5.14 81.52
CA ALA A 553 87.07 -6.55 81.89
C ALA A 553 85.75 -6.93 82.62
N VAL A 554 85.28 -8.18 82.60
CA VAL A 554 85.91 -9.46 82.22
C VAL A 554 85.16 -10.17 81.05
N ARG A 555 85.86 -11.12 80.41
CA ARG A 555 85.47 -12.13 79.39
C ARG A 555 83.94 -12.32 79.19
N SER A 556 83.39 -12.37 77.98
CA SER A 556 84.00 -12.46 76.64
C SER A 556 83.22 -11.72 75.56
N LYS A 557 83.85 -10.75 74.88
CA LYS A 557 83.35 -10.14 73.64
C LYS A 557 84.49 -10.05 72.62
N SER A 558 84.27 -10.56 71.41
CA SER A 558 85.18 -10.34 70.29
C SER A 558 85.08 -8.89 69.82
N ALA A 559 86.18 -8.15 69.90
CA ALA A 559 86.19 -6.72 69.63
C ALA A 559 86.13 -6.43 68.12
N VAL A 560 84.92 -6.26 67.58
CA VAL A 560 84.72 -5.63 66.27
C VAL A 560 85.14 -4.17 66.38
N ARG A 561 86.42 -3.89 66.09
CA ARG A 561 86.93 -2.52 65.94
C ARG A 561 86.21 -1.86 64.77
N ASP A 562 85.42 -0.83 65.06
CA ASP A 562 84.78 -0.02 64.01
C ASP A 562 85.86 0.63 63.13
N ARG A 563 85.93 0.19 61.87
CA ARG A 563 86.92 0.66 60.89
C ARG A 563 86.79 2.14 60.57
N SER A 564 85.64 2.77 60.87
CA SER A 564 85.45 4.22 60.71
C SER A 564 86.07 5.05 61.85
N VAL A 565 86.46 4.41 62.96
CA VAL A 565 87.05 5.06 64.15
C VAL A 565 88.50 4.63 64.36
N ALA A 566 88.86 3.39 64.00
CA ALA A 566 90.14 2.75 64.33
C ALA A 566 91.43 3.42 63.78
N GLY A 567 91.30 4.47 62.96
CA GLY A 567 92.42 5.26 62.42
C GLY A 567 92.36 6.75 62.79
N LEU A 568 91.55 7.14 63.78
CA LEU A 568 91.40 8.52 64.26
C LEU A 568 91.70 8.54 65.76
N ALA A 569 92.53 9.48 66.20
CA ALA A 569 92.92 9.58 67.60
C ALA A 569 91.87 10.33 68.42
N ASP A 570 91.26 11.38 67.84
CA ASP A 570 90.52 12.37 68.60
C ASP A 570 89.05 12.53 68.16
N THR A 571 88.17 12.86 69.12
CA THR A 571 86.72 13.01 68.85
C THR A 571 86.41 14.23 67.98
N LYS A 572 87.36 15.17 67.85
CA LYS A 572 87.32 16.29 66.89
C LYS A 572 87.56 15.82 65.46
N GLU A 573 88.57 14.98 65.23
CA GLU A 573 88.90 14.42 63.92
C GLU A 573 87.75 13.57 63.37
N LEU A 574 87.11 12.78 64.24
CA LEU A 574 85.92 11.99 63.92
C LEU A 574 84.73 12.88 63.48
N LYS A 575 84.53 14.05 64.12
CA LYS A 575 83.51 15.01 63.69
C LYS A 575 83.86 15.67 62.35
N GLU A 576 85.14 15.98 62.10
CA GLU A 576 85.56 16.59 60.83
C GLU A 576 85.52 15.60 59.65
N THR A 577 85.99 14.37 59.83
CA THR A 577 85.91 13.31 58.81
C THR A 577 84.46 12.97 58.47
N GLN A 578 83.56 12.89 59.45
CA GLN A 578 82.12 12.79 59.19
C GLN A 578 81.57 13.99 58.40
N LYS A 579 82.03 15.22 58.69
CA LYS A 579 81.66 16.43 57.93
C LYS A 579 82.16 16.37 56.49
N ARG A 580 83.42 15.96 56.26
CA ARG A 580 83.99 15.75 54.91
C ARG A 580 83.25 14.66 54.13
N LYS A 581 82.90 13.52 54.77
CA LYS A 581 82.09 12.45 54.17
C LYS A 581 80.71 12.96 53.72
N LYS A 582 79.98 13.66 54.60
CA LYS A 582 78.67 14.27 54.27
C LYS A 582 78.78 15.31 53.15
N LEU A 583 79.90 16.02 53.05
CA LEU A 583 80.13 17.01 51.99
C LEU A 583 80.42 16.35 50.63
N SER A 584 81.23 15.29 50.60
CA SER A 584 81.47 14.44 49.40
C SER A 584 80.15 13.88 48.83
N GLN A 585 79.30 13.32 49.70
CA GLN A 585 78.03 12.72 49.32
C GLN A 585 77.00 13.71 48.73
N ARG A 586 77.21 15.04 48.83
CA ARG A 586 76.32 16.03 48.21
C ARG A 586 76.17 15.85 46.69
N LYS A 587 77.23 15.49 45.97
CA LYS A 587 77.18 15.35 44.50
C LYS A 587 76.37 14.12 44.05
N PRO A 588 76.55 12.91 44.62
CA PRO A 588 75.62 11.80 44.43
C PRO A 588 74.17 12.14 44.80
N ASN A 589 73.95 12.79 45.95
CA ASN A 589 72.62 13.11 46.45
C ASN A 589 71.87 14.12 45.57
N LEU A 590 72.58 15.08 44.95
CA LEU A 590 72.02 16.02 43.97
C LEU A 590 71.43 15.31 42.74
N PHE A 591 72.01 14.17 42.35
CA PHE A 591 71.49 13.31 41.28
C PHE A 591 70.56 12.20 41.78
N ALA A 592 70.05 12.33 43.02
CA ALA A 592 69.15 11.38 43.69
C ALA A 592 69.65 9.92 43.66
N LYS A 593 70.97 9.71 43.72
CA LYS A 593 71.57 8.38 43.74
C LYS A 593 71.32 7.68 45.06
N VAL A 594 70.85 6.43 45.00
CA VAL A 594 70.49 5.61 46.18
C VAL A 594 71.69 5.37 47.10
N GLY A 595 72.91 5.40 46.55
CA GLY A 595 74.16 5.39 47.30
C GLY A 595 75.37 5.42 46.35
N GLU A 596 76.57 5.33 46.90
CA GLU A 596 77.84 5.32 46.16
C GLU A 596 77.98 4.13 45.17
N SER A 597 77.16 3.08 45.38
CA SER A 597 77.02 1.92 44.48
C SER A 597 76.14 2.18 43.26
N ASP A 598 75.20 3.15 43.29
CA ASP A 598 74.28 3.40 42.18
C ASP A 598 74.96 4.22 41.06
N ARG A 599 75.70 3.50 40.22
CA ARG A 599 76.27 4.02 38.97
C ARG A 599 75.39 3.71 37.75
N SER A 600 74.09 3.52 37.93
CA SER A 600 73.18 3.22 36.81
C SER A 600 73.10 4.39 35.81
N ILE A 601 73.28 4.07 34.53
CA ILE A 601 73.16 4.99 33.39
C ILE A 601 71.86 4.65 32.65
N LYS A 602 70.94 5.61 32.54
CA LYS A 602 69.69 5.44 31.79
C LYS A 602 69.88 5.85 30.33
N VAL A 603 69.43 5.03 29.39
CA VAL A 603 69.52 5.30 27.94
C VAL A 603 68.56 6.44 27.58
N LYS A 604 69.10 7.63 27.31
CA LYS A 604 68.29 8.85 27.04
C LYS A 604 67.36 8.73 25.82
N ARG A 605 67.71 7.92 24.82
CA ARG A 605 66.90 7.68 23.61
C ARG A 605 66.89 6.19 23.24
N PRO A 606 65.93 5.39 23.74
CA PRO A 606 65.80 3.98 23.38
C PRO A 606 65.57 3.81 21.87
N LYS A 607 66.38 2.99 21.20
CA LYS A 607 66.38 2.86 19.73
C LYS A 607 64.98 2.54 19.17
N HIS A 608 64.25 1.63 19.82
CA HIS A 608 62.90 1.18 19.40
C HIS A 608 61.83 2.29 19.43
N LEU A 609 62.05 3.43 20.08
CA LEU A 609 61.13 4.57 20.07
C LEU A 609 61.43 5.58 18.94
N PHE A 610 62.60 5.48 18.29
CA PHE A 610 63.11 6.54 17.41
C PHE A 610 63.66 6.04 16.06
N SER A 611 63.81 4.72 15.83
CA SER A 611 64.43 4.20 14.60
C SER A 611 63.47 3.61 13.57
N SER A 612 62.19 3.40 13.89
CA SER A 612 61.19 2.88 12.94
C SER A 612 60.10 3.92 12.63
N LYS A 613 59.52 3.81 11.43
CA LYS A 613 58.21 4.39 11.09
C LYS A 613 57.24 3.23 10.91
N MET A 614 56.07 3.29 11.54
CA MET A 614 55.09 2.21 11.49
C MET A 614 54.56 2.04 10.06
N SER A 615 54.62 0.82 9.54
CA SER A 615 54.08 0.46 8.22
C SER A 615 52.64 -0.07 8.33
N ASN A 616 51.97 -0.24 7.19
CA ASN A 616 50.65 -0.88 7.11
C ASN A 616 50.77 -2.41 7.27
N GLY A 617 51.17 -2.86 8.46
CA GLY A 617 51.42 -4.27 8.78
C GLY A 617 51.40 -4.53 10.29
N LYS A 618 52.20 -5.51 10.74
CA LYS A 618 52.42 -5.73 12.19
C LYS A 618 53.10 -4.51 12.81
N LYS A 619 52.64 -4.11 13.99
CA LYS A 619 53.20 -2.99 14.76
C LYS A 619 54.27 -3.51 15.73
N ASP A 620 55.29 -2.69 15.99
CA ASP A 620 56.38 -2.98 16.94
C ASP A 620 55.90 -3.07 18.40
N TRP A 621 54.68 -2.59 18.68
CA TRP A 621 53.99 -2.59 19.97
C TRP A 621 52.50 -2.85 19.78
N ARG A 622 51.81 -3.26 20.85
CA ARG A 622 50.43 -3.77 20.84
C ARG A 622 49.38 -2.66 21.02
#